data_AF-D6Y0J3-F1
#
_entry.id   AF-D6Y0J3-F1
#
_cell.length_a   1.000
_cell.length_b   1.000
_cell.length_c   1.000
_cell.angle_alpha   90.00
_cell.angle_beta   90.00
_cell.angle_gamma   90.00
#
_symmetry.space_group_name_H-M   'P 1'
#
loop_
_entity.id
_entity.type
_entity.pdbx_description
1 polymer ?
#
loop_
_entity_poly.entity_id
_entity_poly.type
_entity_poly.pdbx_seq_one_letter_code
_entity_poly.pdbx_strand_id
1 'polypeptide(L)'
;MFGADLYITFVVGIVISLLYAEKAGVLPGGIIVPAYLALIFDQPFFIMAIFFISTLIYFIVVHVLSRITILYGRRKFAAMLLTGVVLKLTFDYFYPIIPFEIYELRGIGVIVPGLIANSFQKQGVVITVTSTMILSGITFGIMSLYYLFF
;
A
#
# COMPACT_ATOMS: atom_id res chain seq x y z
N MET A 1 16.35 -11.03 1.10
CA MET A 1 15.23 -11.86 1.62
C MET A 1 14.97 -12.96 0.60
N PHE A 2 15.23 -14.21 0.96
CA PHE A 2 15.01 -15.34 0.07
C PHE A 2 13.51 -15.54 -0.13
N GLY A 3 13.06 -16.14 -1.25
CA GLY A 3 11.64 -16.21 -1.61
C GLY A 3 10.71 -16.76 -0.51
N ALA A 4 11.19 -17.67 0.35
CA ALA A 4 10.43 -18.23 1.47
C ALA A 4 10.03 -17.17 2.52
N ASP A 5 10.94 -16.27 2.85
CA ASP A 5 10.75 -15.16 3.81
C ASP A 5 9.61 -14.24 3.41
N LEU A 6 9.55 -13.97 2.09
CA LEU A 6 8.50 -13.16 1.49
C LEU A 6 7.14 -13.85 1.69
N TYR A 7 7.04 -15.14 1.39
CA TYR A 7 5.77 -15.87 1.55
C TYR A 7 5.30 -15.91 3.01
N ILE A 8 6.21 -16.16 3.96
CA ILE A 8 5.87 -16.20 5.39
C ILE A 8 5.37 -14.82 5.85
N THR A 9 6.08 -13.74 5.48
CA THR A 9 5.67 -12.37 5.83
C THR A 9 4.29 -12.04 5.26
N PHE A 10 4.03 -12.44 4.01
CA PHE A 10 2.73 -12.24 3.38
C PHE A 10 1.61 -12.99 4.09
N VAL A 11 1.83 -14.27 4.43
CA VAL A 11 0.84 -15.07 5.17
C VAL A 11 0.53 -14.41 6.51
N VAL A 12 1.55 -14.07 7.29
CA VAL A 12 1.38 -13.46 8.62
C VAL A 12 0.64 -12.13 8.52
N GLY A 13 1.07 -11.24 7.62
CA GLY A 13 0.46 -9.92 7.46
C GLY A 13 -0.97 -9.97 6.93
N ILE A 14 -1.28 -10.88 6.00
CA ILE A 14 -2.64 -11.10 5.49
C ILE A 14 -3.56 -11.62 6.59
N VAL A 15 -3.12 -12.62 7.37
CA VAL A 15 -3.91 -13.18 8.48
C VAL A 15 -4.21 -12.11 9.53
N ILE A 16 -3.19 -11.34 9.93
CA ILE A 16 -3.37 -10.23 10.89
C ILE A 16 -4.32 -9.18 10.33
N SER A 17 -4.16 -8.81 9.06
CA SER A 17 -5.05 -7.85 8.40
C SER A 17 -6.49 -8.33 8.33
N LEU A 18 -6.72 -9.63 8.11
CA LEU A 18 -8.06 -10.21 8.07
C LEU A 18 -8.72 -10.20 9.45
N LEU A 19 -7.99 -10.64 10.47
CA LEU A 19 -8.48 -10.63 11.85
C LEU A 19 -8.82 -9.22 12.33
N TYR A 20 -8.00 -8.23 11.95
CA TYR A 20 -8.31 -6.84 12.23
C TYR A 20 -9.55 -6.36 11.48
N ALA A 21 -9.67 -6.68 10.19
CA ALA A 21 -10.81 -6.28 9.38
C ALA A 21 -12.13 -6.86 9.91
N GLU A 22 -12.12 -8.10 10.39
CA GLU A 22 -13.30 -8.74 10.99
C GLU A 22 -13.70 -8.11 12.32
N LYS A 23 -12.73 -7.76 13.18
CA LYS A 23 -12.99 -7.16 14.49
C LYS A 23 -13.32 -5.67 14.44
N ALA A 24 -12.57 -4.91 13.64
CA ALA A 24 -12.70 -3.45 13.57
C ALA A 24 -13.68 -2.99 12.48
N GLY A 25 -14.04 -3.84 11.51
CA GLY A 25 -14.85 -3.47 10.36
C GLY A 25 -14.14 -2.55 9.37
N VAL A 26 -12.81 -2.41 9.47
CA VAL A 26 -11.98 -1.46 8.72
C VAL A 26 -10.88 -2.21 7.96
N LEU A 27 -10.67 -1.85 6.70
CA LEU A 27 -9.66 -2.47 5.85
C LEU A 27 -8.36 -1.63 5.84
N PRO A 28 -7.22 -2.14 6.33
CA PRO A 28 -5.99 -1.37 6.53
C PRO A 28 -5.26 -1.11 5.21
N GLY A 29 -5.80 -0.23 4.36
CA GLY A 29 -5.23 0.07 3.03
C GLY A 29 -5.45 -1.05 2.01
N GLY A 30 -5.93 -2.21 2.43
CA GLY A 30 -6.10 -3.43 1.64
C GLY A 30 -5.49 -4.62 2.38
N ILE A 31 -6.05 -5.82 2.23
CA ILE A 31 -5.65 -7.00 3.03
C ILE A 31 -4.15 -7.33 2.88
N ILE A 32 -3.60 -7.09 1.69
CA ILE A 32 -2.20 -7.39 1.36
C ILE A 32 -1.24 -6.26 1.77
N VAL A 33 -1.75 -5.05 2.03
CA VAL A 33 -0.91 -3.86 2.24
C VAL A 33 -0.05 -3.96 3.49
N PRO A 34 -0.56 -4.38 4.67
CA PRO A 34 0.29 -4.51 5.86
C PRO A 34 1.43 -5.51 5.70
N ALA A 35 1.17 -6.61 5.00
CA ALA A 35 2.18 -7.61 4.66
C ALA A 35 3.31 -7.01 3.81
N TYR A 36 2.96 -6.25 2.76
CA TYR A 36 3.95 -5.64 1.90
C TYR A 36 4.73 -4.53 2.63
N LEU A 37 4.06 -3.65 3.39
CA LEU A 37 4.74 -2.60 4.15
C LEU A 37 5.63 -3.15 5.26
N ALA A 38 5.31 -4.32 5.82
CA ALA A 38 6.16 -4.98 6.78
C ALA A 38 7.54 -5.37 6.21
N LEU A 39 7.62 -5.71 4.91
CA LEU A 39 8.90 -6.05 4.27
C LEU A 39 9.86 -4.87 4.12
N ILE A 40 9.32 -3.66 4.18
CA ILE A 40 10.04 -2.41 3.91
C ILE A 40 9.96 -1.47 5.12
N PHE A 41 9.56 -2.02 6.28
CA PHE A 41 9.24 -1.27 7.48
C PHE A 41 10.48 -0.62 8.11
N ASP A 42 11.64 -1.22 7.87
CA ASP A 42 12.97 -0.73 8.23
C ASP A 42 13.43 0.47 7.37
N GLN A 43 12.75 0.72 6.25
CA GLN A 43 13.08 1.79 5.30
C GLN A 43 11.98 2.88 5.28
N PRO A 44 11.98 3.80 6.26
CA PRO A 44 10.89 4.78 6.44
C PRO A 44 10.68 5.69 5.23
N PHE A 45 11.73 5.92 4.44
CA PHE A 45 11.65 6.72 3.22
C PHE A 45 10.67 6.11 2.18
N PHE A 46 10.71 4.79 1.97
CA PHE A 46 9.81 4.13 1.02
C PHE A 46 8.37 4.10 1.51
N ILE A 47 8.15 3.91 2.81
CA ILE A 47 6.81 3.99 3.42
C ILE A 47 6.21 5.39 3.20
N MET A 48 6.99 6.45 3.46
CA MET A 48 6.57 7.84 3.20
C MET A 48 6.24 8.05 1.72
N ALA A 49 7.07 7.55 0.81
CA ALA A 49 6.83 7.64 -0.62
C ALA A 49 5.52 6.93 -1.04
N ILE A 50 5.25 5.73 -0.51
CA ILE A 50 4.00 5.00 -0.79
C ILE A 50 2.78 5.77 -0.32
N PHE A 51 2.78 6.31 0.91
CA PHE A 51 1.67 7.11 1.39
C PHE A 51 1.52 8.43 0.63
N PHE A 52 2.62 9.04 0.21
CA PHE A 52 2.60 10.23 -0.63
C PHE A 52 1.96 9.94 -1.99
N ILE A 53 2.39 8.88 -2.68
CA ILE A 53 1.81 8.45 -3.96
C ILE A 53 0.33 8.06 -3.78
N SER A 54 -0.02 7.37 -2.70
CA SER A 54 -1.42 7.03 -2.37
C SER A 54 -2.28 8.28 -2.23
N THR A 55 -1.76 9.31 -1.57
CA THR A 55 -2.43 10.61 -1.42
C THR A 55 -2.62 11.28 -2.77
N LEU A 56 -1.58 11.27 -3.62
CA LEU A 56 -1.66 11.82 -4.98
C LEU A 56 -2.72 11.10 -5.83
N ILE A 57 -2.74 9.77 -5.82
CA ILE A 57 -3.77 8.96 -6.50
C ILE A 57 -5.16 9.32 -5.99
N TYR A 58 -5.34 9.38 -4.66
CA TYR A 58 -6.61 9.74 -4.05
C TYR A 58 -7.09 11.11 -4.53
N PHE A 59 -6.22 12.13 -4.55
CA PHE A 59 -6.57 13.46 -5.04
C PHE A 59 -6.93 13.44 -6.53
N ILE A 60 -6.10 12.84 -7.38
CA ILE A 60 -6.32 12.77 -8.83
C ILE A 60 -7.66 12.09 -9.14
N VAL A 61 -7.92 10.91 -8.56
CA VAL A 61 -9.11 10.14 -8.93
C VAL A 61 -10.37 10.76 -8.35
N VAL A 62 -10.35 11.20 -7.08
CA VAL A 62 -11.55 11.71 -6.40
C VAL A 62 -11.89 13.13 -6.84
N HIS A 63 -10.90 14.00 -7.05
CA HIS A 63 -11.17 15.42 -7.30
C HIS A 63 -11.07 15.80 -8.78
N VAL A 64 -10.30 15.06 -9.61
CA VAL A 64 -10.13 15.36 -11.04
C VAL A 64 -10.96 14.39 -11.88
N LEU A 65 -10.64 13.09 -11.87
CA LEU A 65 -11.31 12.11 -12.75
C LEU A 65 -12.80 11.96 -12.43
N SER A 66 -13.18 12.02 -11.15
CA SER A 66 -14.59 11.92 -10.74
C SER A 66 -15.45 13.10 -11.22
N ARG A 67 -14.86 14.23 -11.65
CA ARG A 67 -15.60 15.34 -12.28
C ARG A 67 -15.79 15.14 -13.77
N ILE A 68 -14.83 14.50 -14.44
CA ILE A 68 -14.83 14.29 -15.89
C ILE A 68 -15.64 13.02 -16.24
N THR A 69 -15.60 12.02 -15.37
CA THR A 69 -16.19 10.70 -15.62
C THR A 69 -16.98 10.20 -14.42
N ILE A 70 -18.07 9.49 -14.71
CA ILE A 70 -18.94 8.89 -13.70
C ILE A 70 -18.24 7.64 -13.12
N LEU A 71 -17.48 7.82 -12.04
CA LEU A 71 -16.75 6.75 -11.36
C LEU A 71 -17.41 6.38 -10.03
N TYR A 72 -18.02 5.19 -9.99
CA TYR A 72 -18.60 4.62 -8.77
C TYR A 72 -18.21 3.16 -8.56
N GLY A 73 -18.21 2.73 -7.30
CA GLY A 73 -17.97 1.35 -6.89
C GLY A 73 -16.68 0.75 -7.49
N ARG A 74 -16.83 -0.37 -8.22
CA ARG A 74 -15.71 -1.12 -8.82
C ARG A 74 -14.95 -0.32 -9.88
N ARG A 75 -15.61 0.59 -10.62
CA ARG A 75 -14.95 1.42 -11.64
C ARG A 75 -14.00 2.43 -11.01
N LYS A 76 -14.41 3.03 -9.88
CA LYS A 76 -13.56 3.97 -9.14
C LYS A 76 -12.36 3.27 -8.53
N PHE A 77 -12.55 2.06 -8.00
CA PHE A 77 -11.44 1.22 -7.54
C PHE A 77 -10.44 0.90 -8.66
N ALA A 78 -10.91 0.47 -9.83
CA ALA A 78 -10.06 0.22 -10.98
C ALA A 78 -9.29 1.49 -11.42
N ALA A 79 -9.94 2.65 -11.42
CA ALA A 79 -9.30 3.92 -11.72
C ALA A 79 -8.17 4.27 -10.73
N MET A 80 -8.34 3.99 -9.43
CA MET A 80 -7.28 4.16 -8.42
C MET A 80 -6.05 3.29 -8.71
N LEU A 81 -6.28 2.01 -9.04
CA LEU A 81 -5.19 1.09 -9.39
C LEU A 81 -4.47 1.52 -10.67
N LEU A 82 -5.23 1.83 -11.72
CA LEU A 82 -4.67 2.27 -13.01
C LEU A 82 -3.89 3.57 -12.87
N THR A 83 -4.39 4.53 -12.09
CA THR A 83 -3.68 5.79 -11.83
C THR A 83 -2.35 5.53 -11.11
N GLY A 84 -2.30 4.59 -10.17
CA GLY A 84 -1.03 4.17 -9.55
C GLY A 84 -0.02 3.61 -10.54
N VAL A 85 -0.46 2.76 -11.46
CA VAL A 85 0.39 2.23 -12.54
C VAL A 85 0.89 3.36 -13.46
N VAL A 86 0.00 4.27 -13.87
CA VAL A 86 0.36 5.41 -14.73
C VAL A 86 1.39 6.32 -14.05
N LEU A 87 1.19 6.63 -12.76
CA LEU A 87 2.16 7.42 -11.99
C LEU A 87 3.52 6.72 -11.90
N LYS A 88 3.53 5.41 -11.64
CA LYS A 88 4.77 4.62 -11.61
C LYS A 88 5.51 4.69 -12.94
N LEU A 89 4.81 4.46 -14.06
CA LEU A 89 5.41 4.56 -15.40
C LEU A 89 5.93 5.97 -15.70
N THR A 90 5.21 6.99 -15.24
CA THR A 90 5.62 8.40 -15.39
C THR A 90 6.91 8.66 -14.60
N PHE A 91 6.98 8.23 -13.34
CA PHE A 91 8.19 8.39 -12.53
C PHE A 91 9.39 7.64 -13.11
N ASP A 92 9.19 6.41 -13.59
CA ASP A 92 10.25 5.64 -14.27
C ASP A 92 10.76 6.35 -15.53
N TYR A 93 9.87 6.98 -16.32
CA TYR A 93 10.25 7.69 -17.54
C TYR A 93 11.11 8.93 -17.27
N PHE A 94 10.87 9.63 -16.15
CA PHE A 94 11.63 10.82 -15.76
C PHE A 94 12.92 10.49 -14.98
N TYR A 95 13.23 9.22 -14.76
CA TYR A 95 14.52 8.82 -14.20
C TYR A 95 15.67 9.12 -15.20
N PRO A 96 16.80 9.74 -14.80
CA PRO A 96 17.27 10.00 -13.43
C PRO A 96 17.00 11.41 -12.88
N ILE A 97 16.21 12.25 -13.56
CA ILE A 97 15.87 13.62 -13.11
C ILE A 97 15.17 13.58 -11.75
N ILE A 98 14.39 12.53 -11.52
CA ILE A 98 13.83 12.15 -10.22
C ILE A 98 14.76 11.07 -9.64
N PRO A 99 15.54 11.35 -8.58
CA PRO A 99 16.67 10.52 -8.17
C PRO A 99 16.28 9.28 -7.36
N PHE A 100 15.09 8.73 -7.61
CA PHE A 100 14.55 7.59 -6.85
C PHE A 100 14.24 6.45 -7.84
N GLU A 101 15.13 5.46 -7.94
CA GLU A 101 14.69 4.16 -8.46
C GLU A 101 13.88 3.49 -7.35
N ILE A 102 12.56 3.54 -7.44
CA ILE A 102 11.70 2.91 -6.44
C ILE A 102 11.60 1.43 -6.78
N TYR A 103 12.69 0.69 -6.56
CA TYR A 103 12.74 -0.77 -6.76
C TYR A 103 11.63 -1.51 -6.02
N GLU A 104 11.22 -0.97 -4.87
CA GLU A 104 10.18 -1.56 -4.06
C GLU A 104 8.79 -1.44 -4.71
N LEU A 105 8.54 -0.40 -5.53
CA LEU A 105 7.33 -0.27 -6.35
C LEU A 105 7.36 -1.18 -7.60
N ARG A 106 8.02 -2.34 -7.55
CA ARG A 106 7.92 -3.38 -8.57
C ARG A 106 6.92 -4.46 -8.14
N GLY A 107 6.29 -5.10 -9.12
CA GLY A 107 5.29 -6.15 -8.87
C GLY A 107 4.12 -5.66 -8.00
N ILE A 108 3.98 -6.25 -6.81
CA ILE A 108 2.91 -5.92 -5.85
C ILE A 108 2.99 -4.46 -5.38
N GLY A 109 4.20 -3.90 -5.28
CA GLY A 109 4.41 -2.52 -4.84
C GLY A 109 3.73 -1.48 -5.73
N VAL A 110 3.56 -1.74 -7.03
CA VAL A 110 2.83 -0.82 -7.95
C VAL A 110 1.36 -0.67 -7.54
N ILE A 111 0.76 -1.75 -7.03
CA ILE A 111 -0.68 -1.83 -6.76
C ILE A 111 -1.00 -1.27 -5.36
N VAL A 112 -0.07 -1.38 -4.41
CA VAL A 112 -0.26 -0.99 -3.01
C VAL A 112 -0.71 0.46 -2.84
N PRO A 113 -0.09 1.48 -3.47
CA PRO A 113 -0.56 2.86 -3.35
C PRO A 113 -2.01 3.06 -3.82
N GLY A 114 -2.42 2.35 -4.88
CA GLY A 114 -3.79 2.39 -5.38
C GLY A 114 -4.80 1.75 -4.42
N LEU A 115 -4.42 0.68 -3.72
CA LEU A 115 -5.24 0.06 -2.68
C LEU A 115 -5.43 1.02 -1.50
N ILE A 116 -4.35 1.64 -1.03
CA ILE A 116 -4.37 2.63 0.07
C ILE A 116 -5.23 3.82 -0.32
N ALA A 117 -5.06 4.37 -1.52
CA ALA A 117 -5.86 5.49 -2.03
C ALA A 117 -7.36 5.19 -2.05
N ASN A 118 -7.73 3.96 -2.42
CA ASN A 118 -9.12 3.51 -2.35
C ASN A 118 -9.62 3.40 -0.90
N SER A 119 -8.79 2.94 0.04
CA SER A 119 -9.15 2.95 1.47
C SER A 119 -9.29 4.38 2.02
N PHE A 120 -8.44 5.34 1.62
CA PHE A 120 -8.62 6.75 1.98
C PHE A 120 -10.00 7.26 1.61
N GLN A 121 -10.51 6.86 0.44
CA GLN A 121 -11.84 7.23 0.01
C GLN A 121 -12.97 6.57 0.81
N LYS A 122 -12.81 5.30 1.22
CA LYS A 122 -13.88 4.54 1.89
C LYS A 122 -14.00 4.82 3.38
N GLN A 123 -12.86 4.99 4.06
CA GLN A 123 -12.79 5.02 5.53
C GLN A 123 -11.97 6.21 6.06
N GLY A 124 -11.48 7.09 5.18
CA GLY A 124 -10.71 8.27 5.56
C GLY A 124 -9.21 8.00 5.69
N VAL A 125 -8.44 9.09 5.58
CA VAL A 125 -6.97 9.05 5.57
C VAL A 125 -6.43 8.61 6.93
N VAL A 126 -6.87 9.23 8.01
CA VAL A 126 -6.35 8.98 9.37
C VAL A 126 -6.51 7.50 9.75
N ILE A 127 -7.73 6.96 9.62
CA ILE A 127 -8.04 5.57 9.96
C ILE A 127 -7.20 4.60 9.12
N THR A 128 -7.05 4.88 7.82
CA THR A 128 -6.26 4.02 6.93
C THR A 128 -4.78 4.05 7.31
N VAL A 129 -4.18 5.23 7.45
CA VAL A 129 -2.75 5.35 7.76
C VAL A 129 -2.43 4.71 9.11
N THR A 130 -3.23 4.97 10.15
CA THR A 130 -2.96 4.42 11.49
C THR A 130 -3.14 2.91 11.52
N SER A 131 -4.25 2.39 10.99
CA SER A 131 -4.49 0.93 10.96
C SER A 131 -3.43 0.21 10.13
N THR A 132 -3.10 0.73 8.95
CA THR A 132 -2.04 0.16 8.11
C THR A 132 -0.69 0.19 8.81
N MET A 133 -0.28 1.30 9.42
CA MET A 133 1.02 1.40 10.11
C MET A 133 1.11 0.46 11.32
N ILE A 134 0.07 0.40 12.15
CA ILE A 134 0.04 -0.48 13.33
C ILE A 134 0.19 -1.93 12.89
N LEU A 135 -0.60 -2.38 11.91
CA LEU A 135 -0.57 -3.77 11.49
C LEU A 135 0.74 -4.13 10.78
N SER A 136 1.28 -3.22 9.95
CA SER A 136 2.58 -3.42 9.31
C SER A 136 3.69 -3.55 10.35
N GLY A 137 3.67 -2.70 11.39
CA GLY A 137 4.63 -2.77 12.49
C GLY A 137 4.52 -4.03 13.34
N ILE A 138 3.29 -4.51 13.59
CA ILE A 138 3.07 -5.80 14.27
C ILE A 138 3.61 -6.95 13.42
N THR A 139 3.30 -6.98 12.12
CA THR A 139 3.82 -8.01 11.20
C THR A 139 5.34 -7.97 11.14
N PHE A 140 5.95 -6.80 11.02
CA PHE A 140 7.40 -6.63 11.03
C PHE A 140 8.02 -7.10 12.35
N GLY A 141 7.42 -6.78 13.50
CA GLY A 141 7.89 -7.24 14.80
C GLY A 141 7.83 -8.76 14.95
N ILE A 142 6.77 -9.41 14.48
CA ILE A 142 6.65 -10.87 14.46
C ILE A 142 7.72 -11.50 13.58
N MET A 143 7.94 -10.96 12.38
CA MET A 143 8.99 -11.46 11.48
C MET A 143 10.38 -11.23 12.06
N SER A 144 10.63 -10.09 12.68
CA SER A 144 11.90 -9.79 13.36
C SER A 144 12.19 -10.78 14.48
N LEU A 145 11.18 -11.17 15.27
CA LEU A 145 11.31 -12.22 16.27
C LEU A 145 11.57 -13.58 15.62
N TYR A 146 10.86 -13.92 14.54
CA TYR A 146 11.07 -15.16 13.81
C TYR A 146 12.53 -15.32 13.35
N TYR A 147 13.13 -14.25 12.80
CA TYR A 147 14.54 -14.23 12.39
C TYR A 147 15.55 -14.26 13.54
N LEU A 148 15.15 -14.00 14.78
CA LEU A 148 16.03 -14.12 15.94
C LEU A 148 16.15 -15.57 16.44
N PHE A 149 15.14 -16.40 16.18
CA PHE A 149 15.09 -17.78 16.68
C PHE A 149 15.43 -18.84 15.62
N PHE A 150 15.37 -18.49 14.33
CA PHE A 150 15.61 -19.38 13.19
C PHE A 150 16.53 -18.71 12.18
#